data_AF-A0A2X0IP66-F1
#
_entry.id   AF-A0A2X0IP66-F1
#
_cell.length_a   1.000
_cell.length_b   1.000
_cell.length_c   1.000
_cell.angle_alpha   90.00
_cell.angle_beta   90.00
_cell.angle_gamma   90.00
#
_symmetry.space_group_name_H-M   'P 1'
#
loop_
_entity.id
_entity.type
_entity.pdbx_description
1 polymer ?
#
loop_
_entity_poly.entity_id
_entity_poly.type
_entity_poly.pdbx_seq_one_letter_code
_entity_poly.pdbx_strand_id
1 'polypeptide(L)'
;MRRSDPVRIVITRLGVNAPLMAVAQAEDGTVATPPFSRPDAAGWYTGSVTPGQNGTAVIVGHVDTHTGPAVFYPLTSSRPGDLVAVQRTDRTTADFTVDRIQVIPRDQFDESTVYANTGRAELRLITCGGTFDRATQEYSSNVVVYAHLTGTQPAAPGAVLSEDGGDASGRPLQR
;
A
#
# COMPACT_ATOMS: atom_id res chain seq x y z
N MET A 1 13.33 6.91 -9.67
CA MET A 1 14.21 6.38 -8.59
C MET A 1 14.72 4.99 -8.96
N ARG A 2 15.73 4.46 -8.25
CA ARG A 2 16.19 3.06 -8.42
C ARG A 2 15.15 2.08 -7.86
N ARG A 3 15.31 0.78 -8.12
CA ARG A 3 14.49 -0.27 -7.48
C ARG A 3 14.78 -0.32 -5.99
N SER A 4 13.74 -0.31 -5.16
CA SER A 4 13.83 -0.67 -3.74
C SER A 4 12.45 -1.01 -3.22
N ASP A 5 12.35 -2.13 -2.52
CA ASP A 5 11.08 -2.65 -2.06
C ASP A 5 10.45 -1.71 -1.02
N PRO A 6 9.13 -1.50 -1.08
CA PRO A 6 8.45 -0.62 -0.14
C PRO A 6 8.17 -1.35 1.18
N VAL A 7 8.25 -0.63 2.29
CA VAL A 7 8.09 -1.19 3.65
C VAL A 7 6.93 -0.58 4.43
N ARG A 8 6.51 0.64 4.08
CA ARG A 8 5.44 1.35 4.79
C ARG A 8 4.78 2.38 3.88
N ILE A 9 3.46 2.53 4.02
CA ILE A 9 2.67 3.58 3.38
C ILE A 9 2.09 4.50 4.46
N VAL A 10 2.13 5.80 4.19
CA VAL A 10 1.57 6.84 5.05
C VAL A 10 0.70 7.78 4.22
N ILE A 11 -0.52 8.04 4.68
CA ILE A 11 -1.45 9.03 4.11
C ILE A 11 -1.99 9.86 5.26
N THR A 12 -1.27 10.93 5.60
CA THR A 12 -1.48 11.70 6.85
C THR A 12 -2.91 12.20 7.01
N ARG A 13 -3.51 12.76 5.96
CA ARG A 13 -4.88 13.29 6.01
C ARG A 13 -5.92 12.19 6.29
N LEU A 14 -5.65 10.97 5.86
CA LEU A 14 -6.53 9.82 6.05
C LEU A 14 -6.21 9.01 7.31
N GLY A 15 -5.17 9.38 8.06
CA GLY A 15 -4.72 8.63 9.24
C GLY A 15 -4.14 7.25 8.90
N VAL A 16 -3.80 6.98 7.64
CA VAL A 16 -3.21 5.70 7.23
C VAL A 16 -1.72 5.70 7.56
N ASN A 17 -1.28 4.71 8.31
CA ASN A 17 0.13 4.42 8.56
C ASN A 17 0.30 2.90 8.72
N ALA A 18 0.71 2.23 7.64
CA ALA A 18 0.60 0.78 7.55
C ALA A 18 1.88 0.12 7.01
N PRO A 19 2.28 -1.04 7.55
CA PRO A 19 3.32 -1.84 6.94
C PRO A 19 2.89 -2.33 5.55
N LEU A 20 3.87 -2.41 4.65
CA LEU A 20 3.70 -3.02 3.33
C LEU A 20 4.34 -4.40 3.31
N MET A 21 3.62 -5.35 2.73
CA MET A 21 4.13 -6.69 2.43
C MET A 21 4.09 -6.96 0.94
N ALA A 22 4.98 -7.81 0.46
CA ALA A 22 4.94 -8.28 -0.92
C ALA A 22 3.74 -9.23 -1.10
N VAL A 23 2.95 -9.00 -2.15
CA VAL A 23 1.88 -9.89 -2.60
C VAL A 23 2.09 -10.25 -4.06
N ALA A 24 1.79 -11.49 -4.42
CA ALA A 24 1.87 -11.99 -5.79
C ALA A 24 0.48 -11.96 -6.45
N GLN A 25 0.40 -12.53 -7.64
CA GLN A 25 -0.87 -12.84 -8.28
C GLN A 25 -1.50 -14.05 -7.57
N ALA A 26 -2.81 -14.03 -7.38
CA ALA A 26 -3.60 -15.15 -6.92
C ALA A 26 -3.80 -16.18 -8.05
N GLU A 27 -4.28 -17.38 -7.69
CA GLU A 27 -4.48 -18.49 -8.64
C GLU A 27 -5.51 -18.17 -9.74
N ASP A 28 -6.46 -17.29 -9.43
CA ASP A 28 -7.49 -16.80 -10.36
C ASP A 28 -6.98 -15.69 -11.31
N GLY A 29 -5.71 -15.33 -11.21
CA GLY A 29 -5.09 -14.30 -12.03
C GLY A 29 -5.28 -12.88 -11.51
N THR A 30 -5.95 -12.66 -10.39
CA THR A 30 -6.06 -11.33 -9.77
C THR A 30 -4.87 -10.99 -8.89
N VAL A 31 -4.69 -9.74 -8.49
CA VAL A 31 -3.70 -9.38 -7.46
C VAL A 31 -4.13 -9.90 -6.09
N ALA A 32 -3.28 -10.71 -5.44
CA ALA A 32 -3.57 -11.19 -4.10
C ALA A 32 -3.60 -10.03 -3.09
N THR A 33 -4.52 -10.08 -2.14
CA THR A 33 -4.59 -9.13 -1.02
C THR A 33 -3.85 -9.64 0.21
N PRO A 34 -3.46 -8.77 1.16
CA PRO A 34 -3.00 -9.20 2.48
C PRO A 34 -3.99 -10.18 3.14
N PRO A 35 -3.53 -11.10 4.00
CA PRO A 35 -4.43 -12.00 4.70
C PRO A 35 -5.35 -11.21 5.64
N PHE A 36 -6.61 -11.64 5.80
CA PHE A 36 -7.57 -10.99 6.71
C PHE A 36 -7.11 -10.96 8.18
N SER A 37 -6.16 -11.82 8.57
CA SER A 37 -5.51 -11.78 9.89
C SER A 37 -4.56 -10.58 10.08
N ARG A 38 -4.29 -9.81 9.02
CA ARG A 38 -3.47 -8.59 9.01
C ARG A 38 -4.28 -7.41 8.47
N PRO A 39 -5.38 -7.01 9.14
CA PRO A 39 -6.25 -5.93 8.68
C PRO A 39 -5.57 -4.55 8.65
N ASP A 40 -4.44 -4.40 9.34
CA ASP A 40 -3.63 -3.20 9.45
C ASP A 40 -2.54 -3.09 8.36
N ALA A 41 -2.35 -4.14 7.54
CA ALA A 41 -1.30 -4.21 6.53
C ALA A 41 -1.86 -4.02 5.11
N ALA A 42 -1.03 -3.42 4.25
CA ALA A 42 -1.29 -3.32 2.81
C ALA A 42 -0.29 -4.17 2.01
N GLY A 43 -0.68 -4.59 0.80
CA GLY A 43 0.10 -5.45 -0.07
C GLY A 43 0.64 -4.67 -1.27
N TRP A 44 1.94 -4.69 -1.51
CA TRP A 44 2.52 -4.25 -2.77
C TRP A 44 2.59 -5.42 -3.76
N TYR A 45 1.98 -5.25 -4.92
CA TYR A 45 1.97 -6.27 -5.97
C TYR A 45 3.33 -6.37 -6.65
N THR A 46 4.01 -7.51 -6.52
CA THR A 46 5.37 -7.71 -7.03
C THR A 46 5.47 -7.80 -8.55
N GLY A 47 4.35 -8.00 -9.26
CA GLY A 47 4.27 -7.86 -10.71
C GLY A 47 4.30 -6.40 -11.19
N SER A 48 4.19 -5.43 -10.29
CA SER A 48 4.31 -4.00 -10.56
C SER A 48 5.73 -3.47 -10.25
N VAL A 49 6.05 -2.25 -10.70
CA VAL A 49 7.34 -1.63 -10.35
C VAL A 49 7.36 -1.22 -8.87
N THR A 50 8.55 -1.03 -8.29
CA THR A 50 8.63 -0.51 -6.92
C THR A 50 8.24 0.98 -6.89
N PRO A 51 7.49 1.45 -5.88
CA PRO A 51 7.05 2.84 -5.78
C PRO A 51 8.18 3.86 -5.96
N GLY A 52 8.09 4.69 -7.01
CA GLY A 52 9.07 5.73 -7.36
C GLY A 52 9.95 5.38 -8.56
N GLN A 53 9.89 4.14 -9.06
CA GLN A 53 10.40 3.79 -10.38
C GLN A 53 9.48 4.34 -11.48
N ASN A 54 10.02 4.50 -12.69
CA ASN A 54 9.20 4.76 -13.88
C ASN A 54 8.31 3.53 -14.13
N GLY A 55 7.01 3.75 -14.34
CA GLY A 55 5.99 2.73 -14.39
C GLY A 55 4.99 2.87 -13.24
N THR A 56 4.04 1.93 -13.21
CA THR A 56 2.95 1.91 -12.25
C THR A 56 3.23 0.93 -11.13
N ALA A 57 3.33 1.44 -9.91
CA ALA A 57 3.35 0.62 -8.70
C ALA A 57 1.92 0.42 -8.20
N VAL A 58 1.59 -0.80 -7.76
CA VAL A 58 0.24 -1.15 -7.30
C VAL A 58 0.29 -1.60 -5.85
N ILE A 59 -0.54 -0.98 -5.01
CA ILE A 59 -0.72 -1.33 -3.61
C ILE A 59 -2.20 -1.61 -3.35
N VAL A 60 -2.50 -2.78 -2.79
CA VAL A 60 -3.84 -3.25 -2.46
C VAL A 60 -4.04 -3.35 -0.95
N GLY A 61 -5.27 -3.21 -0.49
CA GLY A 61 -5.60 -3.37 0.92
C GLY A 61 -7.11 -3.50 1.14
N HIS A 62 -7.48 -4.16 2.23
CA HIS A 62 -8.89 -4.35 2.57
C HIS A 62 -9.55 -3.05 3.00
N VAL A 63 -10.82 -2.90 2.64
CA VAL A 63 -11.68 -1.82 3.15
C VAL A 63 -12.14 -2.15 4.56
N ASP A 64 -12.51 -3.40 4.83
CA ASP A 64 -12.91 -3.90 6.13
C ASP A 64 -12.63 -5.41 6.25
N THR A 65 -12.94 -5.92 7.44
CA THR A 65 -13.01 -7.35 7.76
C THR A 65 -14.33 -7.63 8.47
N HIS A 66 -14.60 -8.90 8.74
CA HIS A 66 -15.77 -9.32 9.54
C HIS A 66 -15.88 -8.64 10.91
N THR A 67 -14.79 -8.11 11.46
CA THR A 67 -14.76 -7.49 12.79
C THR A 67 -14.68 -5.96 12.77
N GLY A 68 -14.53 -5.34 11.59
CA GLY A 68 -14.52 -3.89 11.47
C GLY A 68 -13.61 -3.35 10.35
N PRO A 69 -13.46 -2.02 10.27
CA PRO A 69 -12.63 -1.34 9.27
C PRO A 69 -11.20 -1.86 9.18
N ALA A 70 -10.64 -1.89 7.96
CA ALA A 70 -9.27 -2.30 7.69
C ALA A 70 -8.44 -1.12 7.14
N VAL A 71 -7.18 -1.40 6.76
CA VAL A 71 -6.16 -0.39 6.44
C VAL A 71 -6.60 0.66 5.43
N PHE A 72 -7.40 0.27 4.42
CA PHE A 72 -7.84 1.17 3.34
C PHE A 72 -9.31 1.57 3.46
N TYR A 73 -9.97 1.31 4.59
CA TYR A 73 -11.27 1.92 4.89
C TYR A 73 -11.29 3.44 4.61
N PRO A 74 -10.28 4.23 5.05
CA PRO A 74 -10.28 5.67 4.83
C PRO A 74 -10.06 6.09 3.37
N LEU A 75 -9.60 5.19 2.51
CA LEU A 75 -9.25 5.49 1.12
C LEU A 75 -10.47 5.92 0.30
N THR A 76 -11.67 5.48 0.70
CA THR A 76 -12.97 5.93 0.18
C THR A 76 -13.20 7.44 0.34
N SER A 77 -12.49 8.08 1.29
CA SER A 77 -12.52 9.52 1.56
C SER A 77 -11.32 10.28 0.96
N SER A 78 -10.52 9.63 0.11
CA SER A 78 -9.39 10.26 -0.58
C SER A 78 -9.86 11.34 -1.57
N ARG A 79 -9.00 12.32 -1.83
CA ARG A 79 -9.27 13.48 -2.68
C ARG A 79 -8.03 13.86 -3.49
N PRO A 80 -8.18 14.49 -4.67
CA PRO A 80 -7.06 15.10 -5.36
C PRO A 80 -6.27 16.03 -4.44
N GLY A 81 -4.94 15.96 -4.51
CA GLY A 81 -4.02 16.70 -3.64
C GLY A 81 -3.61 15.98 -2.36
N ASP A 82 -4.20 14.83 -2.03
CA ASP A 82 -3.71 14.01 -0.91
C ASP A 82 -2.26 13.58 -1.13
N LEU A 83 -1.47 13.65 -0.07
CA LEU A 83 -0.08 13.19 -0.08
C LEU A 83 0.00 11.75 0.40
N VAL A 84 0.66 10.92 -0.39
CA VAL A 84 0.96 9.52 -0.09
C VAL A 84 2.47 9.35 -0.04
N ALA A 85 3.01 9.02 1.13
CA ALA A 85 4.42 8.75 1.32
C ALA A 85 4.65 7.25 1.40
N VAL A 86 5.57 6.72 0.57
CA VAL A 86 5.97 5.31 0.59
C VAL A 86 7.43 5.19 1.00
N GLN A 87 7.65 4.64 2.19
CA GLN A 87 9.00 4.37 2.71
C GLN A 87 9.53 3.08 2.10
N ARG A 88 10.84 3.07 1.81
CA ARG A 88 11.52 2.00 1.07
C ARG A 88 12.72 1.46 1.85
N THR A 89 13.16 0.25 1.51
CA THR A 89 14.32 -0.42 2.15
C THR A 89 15.64 0.33 1.96
N ASP A 90 15.78 1.12 0.90
CA ASP A 90 16.95 1.97 0.62
C ASP A 90 17.02 3.24 1.49
N ARG A 91 16.14 3.35 2.50
CA ARG A 91 16.02 4.52 3.39
C ARG A 91 15.67 5.80 2.63
N THR A 92 14.98 5.68 1.50
CA THR A 92 14.32 6.80 0.83
C THR A 92 12.80 6.69 0.98
N THR A 93 12.13 7.82 0.81
CA THR A 93 10.68 7.89 0.73
C THR A 93 10.30 8.48 -0.62
N ALA A 94 9.35 7.84 -1.29
CA ALA A 94 8.72 8.32 -2.51
C ALA A 94 7.42 9.03 -2.13
N ASP A 95 7.33 10.33 -2.43
CA ASP A 95 6.16 11.15 -2.13
C ASP A 95 5.31 11.31 -3.39
N PHE A 96 4.07 10.87 -3.30
CA PHE A 96 3.09 10.95 -4.39
C PHE A 96 1.97 11.92 -4.03
N THR A 97 1.44 12.58 -5.06
CA THR A 97 0.23 13.40 -4.93
C THR A 97 -0.91 12.72 -5.69
N VAL A 98 -2.06 12.59 -5.03
CA VAL A 98 -3.27 12.02 -5.63
C VAL A 98 -3.79 12.95 -6.73
N ASP A 99 -3.97 12.39 -7.92
CA ASP A 99 -4.53 13.06 -9.09
C ASP A 99 -6.04 12.95 -9.12
N ARG A 100 -6.55 11.73 -8.92
CA ARG A 100 -7.98 11.42 -9.04
C ARG A 100 -8.31 10.11 -8.33
N ILE A 101 -9.60 9.94 -8.07
CA ILE A 101 -10.20 8.74 -7.50
C ILE A 101 -11.25 8.24 -8.49
N GLN A 102 -11.25 6.95 -8.76
CA GLN A 102 -12.24 6.30 -9.61
C GLN A 102 -12.89 5.16 -8.84
N VAL A 103 -14.21 5.10 -8.87
CA VAL A 103 -14.97 3.93 -8.44
C VAL A 103 -15.31 3.14 -9.69
N ILE A 104 -14.83 1.91 -9.77
CA ILE A 104 -14.97 1.05 -10.94
C ILE A 104 -15.82 -0.17 -10.52
N PRO A 105 -16.98 -0.41 -11.17
CA PRO A 105 -17.73 -1.64 -10.97
C PRO A 105 -16.83 -2.86 -11.16
N ARG A 106 -17.01 -3.90 -10.32
CA ARG A 106 -16.11 -5.06 -10.33
C ARG A 106 -16.07 -5.77 -11.69
N ASP A 107 -17.20 -5.83 -12.38
CA ASP A 107 -17.35 -6.39 -13.73
C ASP A 107 -16.70 -5.55 -14.84
N GLN A 108 -16.31 -4.31 -14.54
CA GLN A 108 -15.64 -3.37 -15.45
C GLN A 108 -14.18 -3.12 -15.05
N PHE A 109 -13.68 -3.81 -14.03
CA PHE A 109 -12.31 -3.63 -13.57
C PHE A 109 -11.33 -4.34 -14.51
N ASP A 110 -10.66 -3.55 -15.35
CA ASP A 110 -9.62 -4.01 -16.26
C ASP A 110 -8.22 -3.67 -15.74
N GLU A 111 -7.52 -4.68 -15.25
CA GLU A 111 -6.14 -4.57 -14.76
C GLU A 111 -5.18 -4.02 -15.80
N SER A 112 -5.36 -4.37 -17.08
CA SER A 112 -4.45 -3.93 -18.15
C SER A 112 -4.49 -2.42 -18.33
N THR A 113 -5.68 -1.82 -18.15
CA THR A 113 -5.88 -0.37 -18.19
C THR A 113 -5.45 0.29 -16.88
N VAL A 114 -5.80 -0.28 -15.72
CA VAL A 114 -5.49 0.33 -14.41
C VAL A 114 -3.98 0.31 -14.11
N TYR A 115 -3.30 -0.77 -14.48
CA TYR A 115 -1.87 -1.00 -14.21
C TYR A 115 -0.97 -0.54 -15.36
N ALA A 116 -1.56 -0.02 -16.44
CA ALA A 116 -0.83 0.47 -17.61
C ALA A 116 0.31 1.41 -17.21
N ASN A 117 1.47 1.23 -17.85
CA ASN A 117 2.61 2.13 -17.69
C ASN A 117 2.32 3.46 -18.38
N THR A 118 2.56 4.58 -17.69
CA THR A 118 2.30 5.93 -18.22
C THR A 118 3.57 6.69 -18.62
N GLY A 119 4.74 6.03 -18.58
CA GLY A 119 6.03 6.65 -18.87
C GLY A 119 6.55 7.57 -17.76
N ARG A 120 5.85 7.66 -16.62
CA ARG A 120 6.30 8.33 -15.39
C ARG A 120 6.12 7.42 -14.17
N ALA A 121 6.60 7.87 -13.01
CA ALA A 121 6.42 7.14 -11.76
C ALA A 121 5.01 7.36 -11.20
N GLU A 122 4.22 6.29 -11.19
CA GLU A 122 2.81 6.26 -10.82
C GLU A 122 2.58 5.33 -9.64
N LEU A 123 1.51 5.62 -8.90
CA LEU A 123 1.00 4.78 -7.83
C LEU A 123 -0.50 4.56 -8.04
N ARG A 124 -0.93 3.31 -7.84
CA ARG A 124 -2.33 2.90 -7.73
C ARG A 124 -2.55 2.34 -6.33
N LEU A 125 -3.46 2.95 -5.58
CA LEU A 125 -3.97 2.38 -4.34
C LEU A 125 -5.36 1.82 -4.61
N ILE A 126 -5.58 0.56 -4.25
CA ILE A 126 -6.79 -0.17 -4.63
C ILE A 126 -7.40 -0.81 -3.39
N THR A 127 -8.70 -0.62 -3.22
CA THR A 127 -9.49 -1.27 -2.17
C THR A 127 -10.90 -1.58 -2.67
N CYS A 128 -11.60 -2.45 -1.96
CA CYS A 128 -13.02 -2.73 -2.20
C CYS A 128 -13.88 -1.49 -1.87
N GLY A 129 -15.00 -1.31 -2.57
CA GLY A 129 -15.93 -0.21 -2.31
C GLY A 129 -17.30 -0.41 -2.98
N GLY A 130 -18.08 0.66 -3.01
CA GLY A 130 -19.49 0.58 -3.41
C GLY A 130 -20.35 -0.08 -2.33
N THR A 131 -21.46 -0.69 -2.75
CA THR A 131 -22.37 -1.41 -1.84
C THR A 131 -21.86 -2.83 -1.58
N PHE A 132 -21.95 -3.26 -0.32
CA PHE A 132 -21.72 -4.65 0.08
C PHE A 132 -22.98 -5.49 -0.14
N ASP A 133 -22.85 -6.54 -0.94
CA ASP A 133 -23.88 -7.55 -1.13
C ASP A 133 -23.73 -8.67 -0.09
N ARG A 134 -24.75 -8.82 0.77
CA ARG A 134 -24.74 -9.83 1.84
C ARG A 134 -24.91 -11.25 1.33
N ALA A 135 -25.53 -11.44 0.16
CA ALA A 135 -25.76 -12.77 -0.41
C ALA A 135 -24.47 -13.36 -0.97
N THR A 136 -23.66 -12.55 -1.64
CA THR A 136 -22.36 -12.97 -2.20
C THR A 136 -21.19 -12.73 -1.25
N GLN A 137 -21.39 -11.91 -0.20
CA GLN A 137 -20.32 -11.43 0.70
C GLN A 137 -19.27 -10.60 -0.03
N GLU A 138 -19.68 -9.82 -1.02
CA GLU A 138 -18.78 -9.06 -1.89
C GLU A 138 -19.15 -7.59 -2.02
N TYR A 139 -18.13 -6.79 -2.30
CA TYR A 139 -18.29 -5.40 -2.70
C TYR A 139 -18.54 -5.28 -4.20
N SER A 140 -19.47 -4.40 -4.57
CA SER A 140 -19.87 -4.17 -5.96
C SER A 140 -18.84 -3.41 -6.80
N SER A 141 -17.83 -2.80 -6.19
CA SER A 141 -16.85 -1.96 -6.90
C SER A 141 -15.47 -1.99 -6.28
N ASN A 142 -14.48 -1.53 -7.04
CA ASN A 142 -13.16 -1.17 -6.56
C ASN A 142 -13.01 0.35 -6.52
N VAL A 143 -12.39 0.87 -5.47
CA VAL A 143 -11.93 2.25 -5.41
C VAL A 143 -10.45 2.27 -5.80
N VAL A 144 -10.14 3.02 -6.85
CA VAL A 144 -8.78 3.19 -7.37
C VAL A 144 -8.36 4.64 -7.19
N VAL A 145 -7.32 4.86 -6.39
CA VAL A 145 -6.65 6.14 -6.26
C VAL A 145 -5.46 6.18 -7.20
N TYR A 146 -5.44 7.18 -8.06
CA TYR A 146 -4.36 7.44 -9.01
C TYR A 146 -3.49 8.56 -8.44
N ALA A 147 -2.19 8.33 -8.35
CA ALA A 147 -1.24 9.33 -7.85
C ALA A 147 0.07 9.27 -8.63
N HIS A 148 0.79 10.39 -8.68
CA HIS A 148 2.10 10.47 -9.32
C HIS A 148 3.18 10.98 -8.38
N LEU A 149 4.41 10.56 -8.65
CA LEU A 149 5.56 10.98 -7.86
C LEU A 149 5.77 12.49 -7.99
N THR A 150 5.76 13.18 -6.85
CA THR A 150 5.99 14.63 -6.74
C THR A 150 7.26 14.97 -5.96
N GLY A 151 7.80 14.01 -5.20
CA GLY A 151 8.97 14.25 -4.38
C GLY A 151 9.70 12.98 -4.00
N THR A 152 10.95 13.16 -3.58
CA THR A 152 11.76 12.11 -2.98
C THR A 152 12.51 12.70 -1.80
N GLN A 153 12.46 12.04 -0.66
CA GLN A 153 13.15 12.48 0.55
C GLN A 153 13.97 11.33 1.14
N PRO A 154 15.13 11.60 1.76
CA PRO A 154 15.75 10.63 2.66
C PRO A 154 14.79 10.27 3.80
N ALA A 155 14.88 9.06 4.34
CA ALA A 155 14.18 8.71 5.57
C ALA A 155 14.56 9.71 6.66
N ALA A 156 13.57 10.26 7.35
CA ALA A 156 13.81 11.17 8.47
C ALA A 156 14.74 10.49 9.49
N PRO A 157 15.80 11.16 9.97
CA PRO A 157 16.65 10.61 11.01
C PRO A 157 15.82 10.46 12.30
N GLY A 158 15.43 9.23 12.67
CA GLY A 158 14.73 8.97 13.93
C GLY A 158 13.80 7.74 14.00
N ALA A 159 13.47 7.07 12.89
CA ALA A 159 12.71 5.82 12.95
C ALA A 159 13.65 4.63 13.21
N VAL A 160 14.21 4.56 14.42
CA VAL A 160 14.89 3.35 14.91
C VAL A 160 13.78 2.32 15.15
N LEU A 161 13.77 1.25 14.37
CA LEU A 161 13.04 0.04 14.73
C LEU A 161 13.65 -0.45 16.05
N SER A 162 12.89 -0.40 17.13
CA SER A 162 13.25 -1.08 18.37
C SER A 162 13.25 -2.59 18.09
N GLU A 163 14.42 -3.12 17.80
CA GLU A 163 14.71 -4.55 17.90
C GLU A 163 14.98 -4.86 19.38
N ASP A 164 13.91 -5.07 20.15
CA ASP A 164 14.01 -5.77 21.42
C ASP A 164 14.30 -7.25 21.14
N GLY A 165 15.47 -7.74 21.55
CA GLY A 165 15.78 -9.16 21.36
C GLY A 165 17.19 -9.65 21.69
N GLY A 166 17.73 -9.30 22.86
CA GLY A 166 18.57 -10.20 23.65
C GLY A 166 19.98 -10.54 23.15
N ASP A 167 20.98 -9.74 23.57
CA ASP A 167 22.33 -10.27 23.81
C ASP A 167 22.47 -10.59 25.31
N ALA A 168 22.33 -11.87 25.64
CA ALA A 168 22.79 -12.42 26.91
C ALA A 168 24.03 -13.28 26.64
N SER A 169 25.19 -12.64 26.54
CA SER A 169 26.49 -13.32 26.60
C SER A 169 27.58 -12.39 27.12
N GLY A 170 27.89 -12.50 28.42
CA GLY A 170 29.04 -11.81 29.02
C GLY A 170 29.25 -12.17 30.49
N ARG A 171 29.93 -13.29 30.76
CA ARG A 171 30.49 -13.65 32.09
C ARG A 171 31.73 -12.75 32.42
N PRO A 172 32.50 -13.02 33.50
CA PRO A 172 32.38 -12.53 34.89
C PRO A 172 33.60 -11.68 35.34
N LEU A 173 33.55 -10.96 36.48
CA LEU A 173 34.77 -10.56 37.19
C LEU A 173 34.56 -10.50 38.72
N GLN A 174 35.60 -10.96 39.43
CA GLN A 174 35.74 -11.22 40.86
C GLN A 174 35.93 -9.94 41.72
N ARG A 175 35.54 -10.01 43.00
CA ARG A 175 36.44 -9.78 44.15
C ARG A 175 35.89 -10.43 45.41
#